data_AF-A0A3N5LBD6-F1
#
_entry.id   AF-A0A3N5LBD6-F1
#
_cell.length_a   1.000
_cell.length_b   1.000
_cell.length_c   1.000
_cell.angle_alpha   90.00
_cell.angle_beta   90.00
_cell.angle_gamma   90.00
#
_symmetry.space_group_name_H-M   'P 1'
#
loop_
_entity.id
_entity.type
_entity.pdbx_description
1 polymer ?
#
loop_
_entity_poly.entity_id
_entity_poly.type
_entity_poly.pdbx_seq_one_letter_code
_entity_poly.pdbx_strand_id
1 'polypeptide(L)'
;MRMRKVVFQRFGLATAVLWVGGWARLNAQLPKWEFVSVAPGEFQMGCSPGDNECGDDEKPAHRVKITKAFEIGKYEVTQAQWEAVMGANPSATRGPDLPVEQVSWYDVQEFLSAMNGRNDGYFYRLPTEAEWEFAARAGTTGVRYGELDAIAWYGRNSGDQPHPAGGKQPNAWGVYDMLGNVWEWCQDWYQADSYKVPATSQAVDP
;
A
#
# COMPACT_ATOMS: atom_id res chain seq x y z
N MET A 1 13.60 -9.16 -8.87
CA MET A 1 12.24 -9.14 -9.47
C MET A 1 11.66 -7.78 -9.14
N ARG A 2 11.62 -6.87 -10.13
CA ARG A 2 11.66 -5.43 -9.89
C ARG A 2 10.31 -4.89 -9.45
N MET A 3 10.24 -4.35 -8.24
CA MET A 3 9.20 -3.42 -7.84
C MET A 3 9.77 -1.98 -7.69
N ARG A 4 10.16 -1.39 -8.83
CA ARG A 4 10.35 0.06 -9.02
C ARG A 4 9.07 0.92 -8.92
N LYS A 5 8.90 1.63 -7.81
CA LYS A 5 7.99 2.78 -7.67
C LYS A 5 8.45 3.91 -8.58
N VAL A 6 7.65 4.38 -9.55
CA VAL A 6 7.95 5.65 -10.27
C VAL A 6 6.67 6.40 -10.69
N VAL A 7 6.70 7.69 -10.39
CA VAL A 7 5.78 8.81 -10.66
C VAL A 7 5.81 9.30 -12.11
N PHE A 8 4.69 9.80 -12.66
CA PHE A 8 4.67 10.70 -13.83
C PHE A 8 3.63 11.83 -13.74
N GLN A 9 4.02 13.03 -14.18
CA GLN A 9 3.24 14.28 -14.31
C GLN A 9 2.46 14.38 -15.64
N ARG A 10 1.23 14.92 -15.65
CA ARG A 10 0.86 16.25 -16.22
C ARG A 10 -0.67 16.54 -16.26
N PHE A 11 -0.96 17.84 -16.13
CA PHE A 11 -2.20 18.63 -16.07
C PHE A 11 -3.40 18.32 -17.00
N GLY A 12 -4.61 18.57 -16.46
CA GLY A 12 -5.85 18.89 -17.22
C GLY A 12 -7.05 19.15 -16.30
N LEU A 13 -7.67 20.33 -16.40
CA LEU A 13 -8.84 20.80 -15.62
C LEU A 13 -10.17 20.16 -16.09
N ALA A 14 -11.09 19.85 -15.16
CA ALA A 14 -12.54 19.98 -15.38
C ALA A 14 -13.35 19.91 -14.05
N THR A 15 -14.30 20.83 -13.92
CA THR A 15 -15.31 20.95 -12.85
C THR A 15 -16.61 20.24 -13.24
N ALA A 16 -17.38 19.69 -12.28
CA ALA A 16 -18.84 19.89 -12.14
C ALA A 16 -19.54 19.06 -11.02
N VAL A 17 -20.19 19.80 -10.11
CA VAL A 17 -21.56 19.73 -9.55
C VAL A 17 -22.26 18.41 -9.17
N LEU A 18 -22.71 18.42 -7.90
CA LEU A 18 -23.69 17.63 -7.12
C LEU A 18 -24.89 16.97 -7.84
N TRP A 19 -25.32 15.82 -7.30
CA TRP A 19 -26.74 15.43 -7.22
C TRP A 19 -27.06 14.66 -5.92
N VAL A 20 -28.27 14.90 -5.38
CA VAL A 20 -28.84 14.30 -4.17
C VAL A 20 -30.00 13.40 -4.60
N GLY A 21 -30.05 12.14 -4.17
CA GLY A 21 -31.20 11.26 -4.38
C GLY A 21 -30.98 9.86 -3.80
N GLY A 22 -31.78 9.49 -2.80
CA GLY A 22 -31.51 8.34 -1.93
C GLY A 22 -32.21 7.02 -2.27
N TRP A 23 -31.92 6.06 -1.38
CA TRP A 23 -32.66 4.84 -1.04
C TRP A 23 -32.64 3.65 -2.02
N ALA A 24 -31.52 2.92 -1.98
CA ALA A 24 -31.51 1.45 -1.99
C ALA A 24 -30.20 0.95 -1.35
N ARG A 25 -30.02 1.08 -0.04
CA ARG A 25 -29.03 0.22 0.64
C ARG A 25 -29.73 -1.11 0.89
N LEU A 26 -29.62 -2.03 -0.08
CA LEU A 26 -29.69 -3.45 0.26
C LEU A 26 -28.79 -3.68 1.48
N ASN A 27 -29.23 -4.55 2.39
CA ASN A 27 -28.46 -5.08 3.52
C ASN A 27 -27.21 -5.86 3.06
N ALA A 28 -26.35 -5.27 2.24
CA ALA A 28 -24.98 -5.72 2.07
C ALA A 28 -24.22 -5.20 3.29
N GLN A 29 -23.95 -6.10 4.23
CA GLN A 29 -22.97 -5.85 5.27
C GLN A 29 -21.69 -5.41 4.56
N LEU A 30 -21.22 -4.20 4.86
CA LEU A 30 -20.03 -3.68 4.21
C LEU A 30 -18.88 -4.66 4.39
N PRO A 31 -18.05 -4.87 3.35
CA PRO A 31 -16.93 -5.76 3.47
C PRO A 31 -16.07 -5.34 4.66
N LYS A 32 -15.69 -6.34 5.46
CA LYS A 32 -14.94 -6.12 6.71
C LYS A 32 -13.55 -5.61 6.35
N TRP A 33 -13.10 -4.59 7.06
CA TRP A 33 -11.73 -4.11 7.02
C TRP A 33 -10.93 -4.82 8.11
N GLU A 34 -9.79 -5.40 7.75
CA GLU A 34 -8.87 -6.00 8.71
C GLU A 34 -7.57 -5.21 8.68
N PHE A 35 -7.11 -4.83 9.87
CA PHE A 35 -5.87 -4.08 10.07
C PHE A 35 -4.93 -4.86 10.99
N VAL A 36 -3.64 -4.63 10.81
CA VAL A 36 -2.56 -5.12 11.68
C VAL A 36 -1.99 -3.94 12.45
N SER A 37 -1.99 -4.03 13.78
CA SER A 37 -1.36 -3.03 14.63
C SER A 37 0.17 -3.18 14.57
N VAL A 38 0.85 -2.10 14.22
CA VAL A 38 2.31 -2.02 14.12
C VAL A 38 2.84 -1.16 15.26
N ALA A 39 3.71 -1.75 16.09
CA ALA A 39 4.32 -1.05 17.21
C ALA A 39 5.39 -0.04 16.74
N PRO A 40 5.65 1.04 17.50
CA PRO A 40 6.79 1.91 17.23
C PRO A 40 8.10 1.13 17.23
N GLY A 41 9.06 1.57 16.43
CA GLY A 41 10.33 0.88 16.32
C GLY A 41 11.31 1.58 15.39
N GLU A 42 12.45 0.93 15.17
CA GLU A 42 13.51 1.43 14.31
C GLU A 42 13.93 0.32 13.36
N PHE A 43 14.26 0.69 12.13
CA PHE A 43 14.75 -0.25 11.13
C PHE A 43 15.73 0.39 10.16
N GLN A 44 16.38 -0.45 9.38
CA GLN A 44 17.23 -0.04 8.28
C GLN A 44 16.38 0.02 7.00
N MET A 45 16.12 1.23 6.52
CA MET A 45 15.38 1.50 5.30
C MET A 45 16.33 1.54 4.10
N GLY A 46 15.84 1.12 2.93
CA GLY A 46 16.58 1.09 1.67
C GLY A 46 17.31 -0.23 1.42
N CYS A 47 18.32 -0.21 0.55
CA CYS A 47 18.96 -1.43 0.05
C CYS A 47 19.47 -2.35 1.18
N SER A 48 19.09 -3.62 1.12
CA SER A 48 19.45 -4.61 2.15
C SER A 48 20.94 -5.00 2.07
N PRO A 49 21.60 -5.38 3.17
CA PRO A 49 22.99 -5.81 3.14
C PRO A 49 23.22 -6.98 2.18
N GLY A 50 24.18 -6.82 1.25
CA GLY A 50 24.53 -7.84 0.26
C GLY A 50 23.57 -7.93 -0.93
N ASP A 51 22.55 -7.08 -0.99
CA ASP A 51 21.70 -6.96 -2.17
C ASP A 51 22.39 -6.15 -3.27
N ASN A 52 22.52 -6.76 -4.45
CA ASN A 52 23.12 -6.16 -5.63
C ASN A 52 22.07 -5.83 -6.71
N GLU A 53 20.78 -6.08 -6.45
CA GLU A 53 19.68 -5.78 -7.37
C GLU A 53 19.00 -4.42 -7.10
N CYS A 54 19.29 -3.79 -5.95
CA CYS A 54 18.71 -2.52 -5.56
C CYS A 54 19.17 -1.33 -6.44
N GLY A 55 18.25 -0.40 -6.69
CA GLY A 55 18.49 0.84 -7.42
C GLY A 55 19.43 1.81 -6.72
N ASP A 56 19.85 2.86 -7.44
CA ASP A 56 20.66 3.95 -6.87
C ASP A 56 19.84 4.89 -5.99
N ASP A 57 18.52 4.93 -6.21
CA ASP A 57 17.49 5.62 -5.44
C ASP A 57 17.11 4.88 -4.14
N GLU A 58 17.45 3.59 -4.04
CA GLU A 58 17.30 2.79 -2.81
C GLU A 58 18.53 2.92 -1.88
N LYS A 59 19.50 3.78 -2.23
CA LYS A 59 20.76 3.97 -1.53
C LYS A 59 20.98 5.44 -1.13
N PRO A 60 21.74 5.69 -0.04
CA PRO A 60 22.22 4.71 0.93
C PRO A 60 21.09 4.17 1.81
N ALA A 61 21.30 2.95 2.31
CA ALA A 61 20.49 2.47 3.42
C ALA A 61 20.68 3.41 4.62
N HIS A 62 19.59 3.80 5.27
CA HIS A 62 19.60 4.71 6.41
C HIS A 62 18.66 4.24 7.53
N ARG A 63 18.92 4.69 8.77
CA ARG A 63 18.11 4.31 9.92
C ARG A 63 16.89 5.23 10.03
N VAL A 64 15.71 4.62 10.11
CA VAL A 64 14.43 5.30 10.29
C VAL A 64 13.81 4.88 11.62
N LYS A 65 13.15 5.83 12.29
CA LYS A 65 12.41 5.60 13.54
C LYS A 65 10.93 5.90 13.33
N ILE A 66 10.08 4.90 13.47
CA ILE A 66 8.63 5.06 13.59
C ILE A 66 8.33 5.40 15.06
N THR A 67 7.86 6.62 15.31
CA THR A 67 7.73 7.15 16.68
C THR A 67 6.42 6.81 17.39
N LYS A 68 5.34 6.54 16.64
CA LYS A 68 4.05 6.11 17.19
C LYS A 68 3.60 4.78 16.60
N ALA A 69 2.70 4.11 17.30
CA ALA A 69 2.02 2.96 16.74
C ALA A 69 1.09 3.42 15.62
N PHE A 70 0.90 2.57 14.62
CA PHE A 70 -0.09 2.78 13.57
C PHE A 70 -0.74 1.45 13.21
N GLU A 71 -1.78 1.50 12.38
CA GLU A 71 -2.41 0.31 11.82
C GLU A 71 -2.27 0.34 10.30
N ILE A 72 -1.99 -0.83 9.72
CA ILE A 72 -1.89 -1.01 8.26
C ILE A 72 -2.89 -2.05 7.81
N GLY A 73 -3.43 -1.89 6.60
CA GLY A 73 -4.31 -2.90 6.00
C GLY A 73 -3.63 -4.26 6.01
N LYS A 74 -4.33 -5.30 6.49
CA LYS A 74 -3.81 -6.67 6.50
C LYS A 74 -3.59 -7.21 5.08
N TYR A 75 -4.42 -6.72 4.16
CA TYR A 75 -4.44 -7.02 2.73
C TYR A 75 -4.54 -5.71 1.96
N GLU A 76 -4.27 -5.77 0.65
CA GLU A 76 -4.61 -4.72 -0.30
C GLU A 76 -6.14 -4.46 -0.29
N VAL A 77 -6.56 -3.24 -0.66
CA VAL A 77 -7.98 -2.92 -0.80
C VAL A 77 -8.57 -3.73 -1.96
N THR A 78 -9.56 -4.55 -1.67
CA THR A 78 -10.21 -5.39 -2.67
C THR A 78 -11.18 -4.61 -3.56
N GLN A 79 -11.52 -5.15 -4.73
CA GLN A 79 -12.49 -4.57 -5.64
C GLN A 79 -13.87 -4.42 -5.00
N ALA A 80 -14.33 -5.41 -4.22
CA ALA A 80 -15.61 -5.33 -3.51
C ALA A 80 -15.60 -4.21 -2.45
N GLN A 81 -14.48 -4.02 -1.74
CA GLN A 81 -14.29 -2.94 -0.78
C GLN A 81 -14.30 -1.56 -1.45
N TRP A 82 -13.56 -1.42 -2.55
CA TRP A 82 -13.52 -0.19 -3.34
C TRP A 82 -14.90 0.17 -3.87
N GLU A 83 -15.59 -0.78 -4.52
CA GLU A 83 -16.91 -0.55 -5.11
C GLU A 83 -17.97 -0.21 -4.05
N ALA A 84 -17.89 -0.81 -2.85
CA ALA A 84 -18.78 -0.48 -1.74
C ALA A 84 -18.64 0.98 -1.25
N VAL A 85 -17.50 1.62 -1.50
CA VAL A 85 -17.22 3.01 -1.10
C VAL A 85 -17.43 3.97 -2.26
N MET A 86 -16.91 3.64 -3.44
CA MET A 86 -16.85 4.52 -4.62
C MET A 86 -18.03 4.33 -5.58
N GLY A 87 -18.77 3.22 -5.47
CA GLY A 87 -19.90 2.89 -6.34
C GLY A 87 -19.52 2.48 -7.76
N ALA A 88 -18.23 2.37 -8.06
CA ALA A 88 -17.70 1.92 -9.34
C ALA A 88 -16.40 1.13 -9.13
N ASN A 89 -16.07 0.25 -10.08
CA ASN A 89 -14.86 -0.57 -10.05
C ASN A 89 -14.03 -0.30 -11.33
N PRO A 90 -12.88 0.39 -11.22
CA PRO A 90 -12.06 0.78 -12.38
C PRO A 90 -11.18 -0.36 -12.93
N SER A 91 -11.05 -1.48 -12.20
CA SER A 91 -10.08 -2.53 -12.52
C SER A 91 -10.24 -3.11 -13.95
N ALA A 92 -9.16 -3.47 -14.61
CA ALA A 92 -9.17 -4.20 -15.86
C ALA A 92 -9.58 -5.66 -15.65
N THR A 93 -9.06 -6.30 -14.60
CA THR A 93 -9.39 -7.70 -14.26
C THR A 93 -10.47 -7.71 -13.18
N ARG A 94 -11.52 -8.53 -13.36
CA ARG A 94 -12.68 -8.54 -12.46
C ARG A 94 -12.64 -9.70 -11.48
N GLY A 95 -12.82 -9.40 -10.20
CA GLY A 95 -13.05 -10.37 -9.14
C GLY A 95 -13.19 -9.68 -7.79
N PRO A 96 -14.22 -9.99 -6.99
CA PRO A 96 -14.52 -9.22 -5.77
C PRO A 96 -13.38 -9.23 -4.74
N ASP A 97 -12.65 -10.35 -4.65
CA ASP A 97 -11.54 -10.55 -3.71
C ASP A 97 -10.17 -10.17 -4.31
N LEU A 98 -10.12 -9.77 -5.58
CA LEU A 98 -8.90 -9.23 -6.18
C LEU A 98 -8.63 -7.83 -5.64
N PRO A 99 -7.36 -7.39 -5.56
CA PRO A 99 -7.04 -6.01 -5.28
C PRO A 99 -7.64 -5.10 -6.37
N VAL A 100 -8.03 -3.89 -5.97
CA VAL A 100 -8.40 -2.85 -6.93
C VAL A 100 -7.15 -2.34 -7.63
N GLU A 101 -7.17 -2.36 -8.96
CA GLU A 101 -6.17 -1.73 -9.82
C GLU A 101 -6.82 -0.79 -10.85
N GLN A 102 -6.01 -0.16 -11.70
CA GLN A 102 -6.37 1.03 -12.52
C GLN A 102 -6.78 2.27 -11.70
N VAL A 103 -6.24 2.43 -10.49
CA VAL A 103 -6.51 3.60 -9.64
C VAL A 103 -5.32 4.53 -9.59
N SER A 104 -5.55 5.82 -9.79
CA SER A 104 -4.57 6.86 -9.57
C SER A 104 -4.47 7.23 -8.10
N TRP A 105 -3.39 7.91 -7.72
CA TRP A 105 -3.24 8.46 -6.37
C TRP A 105 -4.42 9.39 -5.99
N TYR A 106 -4.95 10.15 -6.95
CA TYR A 106 -6.08 11.06 -6.72
C TYR A 106 -7.37 10.28 -6.43
N ASP A 107 -7.64 9.21 -7.17
CA ASP A 107 -8.78 8.32 -6.89
C ASP A 107 -8.68 7.75 -5.47
N VAL A 108 -7.47 7.41 -5.02
CA VAL A 108 -7.24 6.93 -3.66
C VAL A 108 -7.53 8.03 -2.63
N GLN A 109 -7.18 9.29 -2.89
CA GLN A 109 -7.56 10.38 -1.98
C GLN A 109 -9.07 10.58 -1.89
N GLU A 110 -9.80 10.44 -3.00
CA GLU A 110 -11.26 10.48 -2.99
C GLU A 110 -11.85 9.32 -2.18
N PHE A 111 -11.32 8.12 -2.38
CA PHE A 111 -11.68 6.94 -1.59
C PHE A 111 -11.42 7.15 -0.09
N LEU A 112 -10.26 7.69 0.29
CA LEU A 112 -9.92 7.99 1.68
C LEU A 112 -10.81 9.09 2.27
N SER A 113 -11.14 10.12 1.48
CA SER A 113 -12.09 11.16 1.87
C SER A 113 -13.48 10.57 2.15
N ALA A 114 -13.97 9.70 1.27
CA ALA A 114 -15.23 9.00 1.45
C ALA A 114 -15.22 8.07 2.67
N MET A 115 -14.11 7.35 2.90
CA MET A 115 -13.92 6.51 4.09
C MET A 115 -13.93 7.34 5.38
N ASN A 116 -13.17 8.43 5.42
CA ASN A 116 -13.12 9.33 6.59
C ASN A 116 -14.47 10.02 6.85
N GLY A 117 -15.25 10.31 5.81
CA GLY A 117 -16.61 10.85 5.95
C GLY A 117 -17.60 9.91 6.66
N ARG A 118 -17.26 8.62 6.81
CA ARG A 118 -18.07 7.65 7.55
C ARG A 118 -18.04 7.89 9.06
N ASN A 119 -17.02 8.58 9.57
CA ASN A 119 -16.83 8.90 10.99
C ASN A 119 -16.98 7.66 11.90
N ASP A 120 -16.39 6.53 11.51
CA ASP A 120 -16.47 5.26 12.23
C ASP A 120 -15.44 5.11 13.37
N GLY A 121 -14.82 6.23 13.77
CA GLY A 121 -13.80 6.29 14.82
C GLY A 121 -12.37 6.09 14.31
N TYR A 122 -12.20 5.80 13.01
CA TYR A 122 -10.90 5.71 12.37
C TYR A 122 -10.59 6.95 11.51
N PHE A 123 -9.30 7.18 11.31
CA PHE A 123 -8.79 8.09 10.30
C PHE A 123 -7.92 7.31 9.33
N TYR A 124 -8.40 7.17 8.10
CA TYR A 124 -7.75 6.42 7.03
C TYR A 124 -6.84 7.34 6.22
N ARG A 125 -5.63 6.87 5.91
CA ARG A 125 -4.65 7.53 5.04
C ARG A 125 -3.81 6.49 4.29
N LEU A 126 -3.08 6.93 3.27
CA LEU A 126 -1.99 6.12 2.72
C LEU A 126 -0.86 5.98 3.76
N PRO A 127 -0.13 4.85 3.79
CA PRO A 127 1.10 4.76 4.56
C PRO A 127 2.15 5.69 3.96
N THR A 128 3.03 6.20 4.80
CA THR A 128 4.30 6.74 4.30
C THR A 128 5.14 5.61 3.70
N GLU A 129 6.10 5.93 2.86
CA GLU A 129 7.04 4.96 2.31
C GLU A 129 7.80 4.22 3.42
N ALA A 130 8.19 4.94 4.47
CA ALA A 130 8.86 4.38 5.62
C ALA A 130 7.97 3.41 6.42
N GLU A 131 6.70 3.76 6.67
CA GLU A 131 5.76 2.86 7.33
C GLU A 131 5.49 1.59 6.51
N TRP A 132 5.36 1.75 5.18
CA TRP A 132 5.16 0.64 4.27
C TRP A 132 6.36 -0.31 4.28
N GLU A 133 7.59 0.20 4.16
CA GLU A 133 8.78 -0.66 4.18
C GLU A 133 9.02 -1.29 5.56
N PHE A 134 8.73 -0.55 6.64
CA PHE A 134 8.80 -1.08 8.00
C PHE A 134 7.84 -2.26 8.20
N ALA A 135 6.58 -2.10 7.76
CA ALA A 135 5.58 -3.16 7.77
C ALA A 135 5.99 -4.33 6.85
N ALA A 136 6.54 -4.06 5.66
CA ALA A 136 6.97 -5.08 4.71
C ALA A 136 8.05 -5.98 5.32
N ARG A 137 9.04 -5.36 5.96
CA ARG A 137 10.18 -6.05 6.58
C ARG A 137 9.80 -6.84 7.82
N ALA A 138 8.85 -6.35 8.62
CA ALA A 138 8.37 -7.02 9.84
C ALA A 138 9.51 -7.54 10.74
N GLY A 139 10.58 -6.75 10.89
CA GLY A 139 11.77 -7.09 11.68
C GLY A 139 12.88 -7.86 10.96
N THR A 140 12.68 -8.23 9.69
CA THR A 140 13.73 -8.84 8.85
C THR A 140 14.66 -7.77 8.25
N THR A 141 15.90 -8.15 7.96
CA THR A 141 16.92 -7.26 7.35
C THR A 141 17.24 -7.62 5.90
N GLY A 142 16.70 -8.74 5.40
CA GLY A 142 16.91 -9.19 4.03
C GLY A 142 15.93 -8.56 3.04
N VAL A 143 16.16 -8.85 1.76
CA VAL A 143 15.30 -8.45 0.64
C VAL A 143 13.93 -9.12 0.64
N ARG A 144 13.78 -10.21 1.40
CA ARG A 144 12.60 -11.06 1.49
C ARG A 144 12.49 -11.61 2.90
N TYR A 145 11.27 -11.95 3.32
CA TYR A 145 10.99 -12.61 4.59
C TYR A 145 10.69 -14.11 4.44
N GLY A 146 10.97 -14.69 3.28
CA GLY A 146 10.77 -16.12 3.00
C GLY A 146 11.10 -16.50 1.55
N GLU A 147 10.75 -17.73 1.18
CA GLU A 147 10.87 -18.21 -0.20
C GLU A 147 9.87 -17.52 -1.12
N LEU A 148 10.36 -16.94 -2.23
CA LEU A 148 9.58 -15.99 -3.04
C LEU A 148 8.26 -16.58 -3.57
N ASP A 149 8.26 -17.84 -4.02
CA ASP A 149 7.05 -18.50 -4.52
C ASP A 149 5.98 -18.72 -3.44
N ALA A 150 6.39 -18.78 -2.16
CA ALA A 150 5.49 -18.97 -1.04
C ALA A 150 4.88 -17.66 -0.54
N ILE A 151 5.55 -16.53 -0.75
CA ILE A 151 5.20 -15.23 -0.15
C ILE A 151 4.73 -14.17 -1.16
N ALA A 152 4.86 -14.40 -2.47
CA ALA A 152 4.55 -13.38 -3.47
C ALA A 152 3.90 -13.95 -4.74
N TRP A 153 2.98 -13.17 -5.30
CA TRP A 153 2.58 -13.25 -6.69
C TRP A 153 3.44 -12.30 -7.52
N TYR A 154 4.23 -12.84 -8.43
CA TYR A 154 5.17 -12.07 -9.22
C TYR A 154 5.19 -12.61 -10.65
N GLY A 155 5.67 -11.84 -11.62
CA GLY A 155 5.62 -12.18 -13.05
C GLY A 155 6.17 -13.55 -13.51
N ARG A 156 6.81 -14.39 -12.68
CA ARG A 156 7.07 -15.80 -13.06
C ARG A 156 5.97 -16.76 -12.61
N ASN A 157 5.19 -16.44 -11.58
CA ASN A 157 4.18 -17.32 -11.00
C ASN A 157 2.76 -16.75 -11.01
N SER A 158 2.58 -15.46 -11.36
CA SER A 158 1.26 -14.80 -11.36
C SER A 158 0.43 -15.10 -12.61
N GLY A 159 1.06 -15.49 -13.72
CA GLY A 159 0.38 -15.61 -15.01
C GLY A 159 -0.09 -14.26 -15.56
N ASP A 160 0.63 -13.18 -15.24
CA ASP A 160 0.35 -11.80 -15.68
C ASP A 160 -1.06 -11.30 -15.30
N GLN A 161 -1.57 -11.73 -14.15
CA GLN A 161 -2.85 -11.32 -13.58
C GLN A 161 -2.73 -11.06 -12.07
N PRO A 162 -3.55 -10.16 -11.50
CA PRO A 162 -3.71 -10.07 -10.06
C PRO A 162 -4.38 -11.34 -9.51
N HIS A 163 -4.12 -11.64 -8.24
CA HIS A 163 -4.68 -12.76 -7.50
C HIS A 163 -5.48 -12.27 -6.30
N PRO A 164 -6.36 -13.11 -5.72
CA PRO A 164 -7.08 -12.75 -4.50
C PRO A 164 -6.10 -12.33 -3.40
N ALA A 165 -6.42 -11.22 -2.72
CA ALA A 165 -5.58 -10.70 -1.66
C ALA A 165 -5.47 -11.73 -0.51
N GLY A 166 -4.28 -11.88 0.05
CA GLY A 166 -3.99 -12.88 1.07
C GLY A 166 -3.75 -14.30 0.54
N GLY A 167 -3.53 -14.47 -0.77
CA GLY A 167 -3.33 -15.78 -1.40
C GLY A 167 -1.97 -16.44 -1.15
N LYS A 168 -1.01 -15.72 -0.55
CA LYS A 168 0.35 -16.19 -0.21
C LYS A 168 0.60 -16.13 1.30
N GLN A 169 1.76 -16.62 1.76
CA GLN A 169 2.11 -16.55 3.17
C GLN A 169 2.37 -15.10 3.61
N PRO A 170 1.88 -14.69 4.79
CA PRO A 170 2.15 -13.35 5.31
C PRO A 170 3.57 -13.23 5.86
N ASN A 171 3.99 -12.01 6.15
CA ASN A 171 5.19 -11.76 6.95
C ASN A 171 4.97 -12.03 8.45
N ALA A 172 6.01 -11.82 9.27
CA ALA A 172 5.99 -12.10 10.70
C ALA A 172 4.95 -11.30 11.51
N TRP A 173 4.41 -10.20 10.96
CA TRP A 173 3.37 -9.39 11.59
C TRP A 173 1.96 -9.73 11.08
N GLY A 174 1.84 -10.63 10.11
CA GLY A 174 0.55 -11.04 9.55
C GLY A 174 0.04 -10.14 8.42
N VAL A 175 0.91 -9.30 7.83
CA VAL A 175 0.59 -8.51 6.63
C VAL A 175 0.92 -9.34 5.39
N TYR A 176 0.00 -9.35 4.42
CA TYR A 176 0.08 -10.14 3.20
C TYR A 176 0.55 -9.31 2.01
N ASP A 177 0.98 -9.99 0.94
CA ASP A 177 1.21 -9.44 -0.40
C ASP A 177 2.26 -8.32 -0.53
N MET A 178 2.97 -7.96 0.54
CA MET A 178 4.02 -6.92 0.57
C MET A 178 5.16 -7.08 -0.45
N LEU A 179 5.26 -8.22 -1.14
CA LEU A 179 6.30 -8.53 -2.13
C LEU A 179 5.76 -8.84 -3.54
N GLY A 180 4.48 -8.58 -3.82
CA GLY A 180 3.89 -8.85 -5.13
C GLY A 180 2.40 -8.51 -5.24
N ASN A 181 1.71 -9.19 -6.15
CA ASN A 181 0.32 -8.94 -6.53
C ASN A 181 0.13 -7.63 -7.32
N VAL A 182 -0.18 -6.51 -6.66
CA VAL A 182 -0.24 -5.20 -7.31
C VAL A 182 0.74 -4.21 -6.68
N TRP A 183 0.84 -3.04 -7.30
CA TRP A 183 1.62 -1.94 -6.76
C TRP A 183 0.79 -1.13 -5.79
N GLU A 184 1.42 -0.74 -4.69
CA GLU A 184 0.75 -0.02 -3.62
C GLU A 184 1.20 1.45 -3.55
N TRP A 185 0.23 2.36 -3.50
CA TRP A 185 0.50 3.79 -3.34
C TRP A 185 0.96 4.10 -1.91
N CYS A 186 2.03 4.90 -1.78
CA CYS A 186 2.41 5.57 -0.54
C CYS A 186 2.02 7.06 -0.60
N GLN A 187 1.99 7.71 0.56
CA GLN A 187 1.68 9.14 0.69
C GLN A 187 2.78 10.04 0.10
N ASP A 188 4.04 9.57 0.09
CA ASP A 188 5.22 10.36 -0.22
C ASP A 188 5.31 10.76 -1.70
N TRP A 189 5.83 11.97 -1.93
CA TRP A 189 6.29 12.38 -3.25
C TRP A 189 7.58 11.65 -3.58
N TYR A 190 7.62 10.96 -4.72
CA TYR A 190 8.85 10.35 -5.21
C TYR A 190 9.92 11.43 -5.48
N GLN A 191 11.11 11.24 -4.91
CA GLN A 191 12.29 12.02 -5.20
C GLN A 191 13.49 11.07 -5.29
N ALA A 192 14.17 11.03 -6.43
CA ALA A 192 15.25 10.06 -6.70
C ALA A 192 16.47 10.18 -5.76
N ASP A 193 16.64 11.33 -5.11
CA ASP A 193 17.75 11.61 -4.19
C ASP A 193 17.28 11.69 -2.72
N SER A 194 16.05 11.29 -2.40
CA SER A 194 15.47 11.38 -1.05
C SER A 194 16.35 10.73 0.02
N TYR A 195 17.00 9.60 -0.31
CA TYR A 195 17.85 8.86 0.64
C TYR A 195 19.28 9.43 0.75
N LYS A 196 19.67 10.37 -0.13
CA LYS A 196 21.02 10.97 -0.16
C LYS A 196 21.16 12.20 0.72
N VAL A 197 20.07 12.68 1.34
CA VAL A 197 20.12 13.75 2.33
C VAL A 197 20.77 13.19 3.61
N PRO A 198 21.75 13.88 4.23
CA PRO A 198 22.52 13.32 5.35
C PRO A 198 21.61 12.84 6.47
N ALA A 199 21.78 11.56 6.84
CA ALA A 199 21.03 10.86 7.86
C ALA A 199 21.24 11.48 9.25
N THR A 200 20.50 12.52 9.58
CA THR A 200 19.88 12.56 10.91
C THR A 200 18.82 11.47 10.91
N SER A 201 18.70 10.71 12.00
CA SER A 201 17.62 9.73 12.16
C SER A 201 16.30 10.35 11.72
N GLN A 202 15.74 9.88 10.61
CA GLN A 202 14.47 10.42 10.14
C GLN A 202 13.40 9.86 11.05
N ALA A 203 12.90 10.70 11.94
CA ALA A 203 11.72 10.39 12.74
C ALA A 203 10.51 10.52 11.82
N VAL A 204 9.76 9.44 11.69
CA VAL A 204 8.49 9.41 10.97
C VAL A 204 7.41 9.30 12.03
N ASP A 205 6.55 10.31 12.05
CA ASP A 205 5.46 10.41 13.00
C ASP A 205 4.13 10.09 12.29
N PRO A 206 3.49 8.95 12.62
CA PRO A 206 2.22 8.52 12.05
C PRO A 206 1.04 9.48 12.24
#